data_AF-A0A9P6DAM6-F1
#
_entry.id   AF-A0A9P6DAM6-F1
#
_cell.length_a   1.000
_cell.length_b   1.000
_cell.length_c   1.000
_cell.angle_alpha   90.00
_cell.angle_beta   90.00
_cell.angle_gamma   90.00
#
_symmetry.space_group_name_H-M   'P 1'
#
loop_
_entity.id
_entity.type
_entity.pdbx_description
1 polymer ?
#
loop_
_entity_poly.entity_id
_entity_poly.type
_entity_poly.pdbx_seq_one_letter_code
_entity_poly.pdbx_strand_id
1 'polypeptide(L)'
;GLYPATVQYPATCATLGVLKHFHGLSLCSKVSAYEYYLNLERLTDSSRVEIPKTRYKAFLRMVRQYRHERLMKRAGRGNIENGIATTSPGDLALICAACPQPGINLPKEWERVPPALRFLYTLFVSVDANFRLKNRLRSNELVDAGLHTGLAYFVPQVSYKEHVMNHVSQADISSCSGFAALSRADSKSSTGLCYTGVGMCICARHELIRPLGVGDLQKGERYCNMDYIVLSAVAGLALRMLMIIYDIACQWRVNFSKRMQELPSHLHISDNVL
;
A
#
# COMPACT_ATOMS: atom_id res chain seq x y z
N GLY A 1 17.98 -20.42 14.79
CA GLY A 1 18.77 -19.62 13.84
C GLY A 1 18.84 -18.17 14.28
N LEU A 2 19.94 -17.50 13.97
CA LEU A 2 20.19 -16.08 14.27
C LEU A 2 20.02 -15.24 13.00
N TYR A 3 19.50 -14.03 13.15
CA TYR A 3 19.34 -13.03 12.10
C TYR A 3 20.22 -11.83 12.44
N PRO A 4 21.22 -11.49 11.62
CA PRO A 4 22.17 -10.44 11.96
C PRO A 4 21.60 -9.04 11.69
N ALA A 5 22.02 -8.06 12.49
CA ALA A 5 21.65 -6.65 12.27
C ALA A 5 22.45 -5.97 11.14
N THR A 6 23.58 -6.56 10.75
CA THR A 6 24.51 -6.11 9.71
C THR A 6 25.06 -7.33 8.97
N VAL A 7 25.28 -7.22 7.66
CA VAL A 7 25.68 -8.36 6.82
C VAL A 7 27.20 -8.58 6.83
N GLN A 8 28.00 -7.52 6.70
CA GLN A 8 29.46 -7.62 6.54
C GLN A 8 30.18 -8.04 7.83
N TYR A 9 29.86 -7.38 8.94
CA TYR A 9 30.48 -7.63 10.25
C TYR A 9 29.39 -7.74 11.31
N PRO A 10 28.80 -8.94 11.49
CA PRO A 10 27.69 -9.14 12.41
C PRO A 10 28.18 -9.17 13.86
N ALA A 11 27.92 -8.10 14.62
CA ALA A 11 28.20 -8.01 16.07
C ALA A 11 26.92 -7.98 16.92
N THR A 12 25.75 -8.05 16.30
CA THR A 12 24.44 -8.05 16.98
C THR A 12 23.47 -8.86 16.13
N CYS A 13 22.68 -9.71 16.77
CA CYS A 13 21.68 -10.54 16.10
C CYS A 13 20.40 -10.63 16.95
N ALA A 14 19.30 -10.94 16.29
CA ALA A 14 18.07 -11.39 16.91
C ALA A 14 17.86 -12.87 16.58
N THR A 15 17.18 -13.61 17.44
CA THR A 15 16.75 -14.96 17.08
C THR A 15 15.65 -14.89 16.02
N LEU A 16 15.60 -15.86 15.11
CA LEU A 16 14.46 -15.96 14.18
C LEU A 16 13.13 -16.14 14.92
N GLY A 17 13.16 -16.74 16.12
CA GLY A 17 12.01 -16.87 17.00
C GLY A 17 11.44 -15.52 17.42
N VAL A 18 12.28 -14.59 17.89
CA VAL A 18 11.81 -13.26 18.33
C VAL A 18 11.27 -12.44 17.16
N LEU A 19 11.90 -12.53 15.98
CA LEU A 19 11.41 -11.85 14.78
C LEU A 19 10.07 -12.43 14.28
N LYS A 20 9.92 -13.76 14.28
CA LYS A 20 8.67 -14.43 13.91
C LYS A 20 7.55 -14.07 14.89
N HIS A 21 7.84 -14.09 16.19
CA HIS A 21 6.88 -13.77 17.23
C HIS A 21 6.43 -12.31 17.13
N PHE A 22 7.38 -11.36 17.05
CA PHE A 22 7.04 -9.95 16.89
C PHE A 22 6.25 -9.70 15.60
N HIS A 23 6.64 -10.32 14.48
CA HIS A 23 5.91 -10.19 13.22
C HIS A 23 4.45 -10.63 13.37
N GLY A 24 4.19 -11.81 13.93
CA GLY A 24 2.82 -12.29 14.18
C GLY A 24 2.05 -11.38 15.14
N LEU A 25 2.66 -11.02 16.29
CA LEU A 25 2.02 -10.19 17.30
C LEU A 25 1.65 -8.79 16.77
N SER A 26 2.53 -8.19 15.97
CA SER A 26 2.31 -6.86 15.38
C SER A 26 1.22 -6.82 14.30
N LEU A 27 0.80 -7.97 13.77
CA LEU A 27 -0.28 -8.07 12.79
C LEU A 27 -1.65 -8.28 13.45
N CYS A 28 -1.70 -8.86 14.66
CA CYS A 28 -2.94 -9.19 15.36
C CYS A 28 -3.23 -8.28 16.55
N SER A 29 -2.24 -7.53 17.04
CA SER A 29 -2.38 -6.63 18.19
C SER A 29 -1.85 -5.23 17.87
N LYS A 30 -2.16 -4.27 18.74
CA LYS A 30 -1.69 -2.88 18.62
C LYS A 30 -0.35 -2.63 19.34
N VAL A 31 0.43 -3.68 19.58
CA VAL A 31 1.71 -3.58 20.29
C VAL A 31 2.74 -2.87 19.40
N SER A 32 3.29 -1.77 19.91
CA SER A 32 4.39 -1.09 19.24
C SER A 32 5.70 -1.87 19.34
N ALA A 33 6.62 -1.65 18.40
CA ALA A 33 7.96 -2.24 18.49
C ALA A 33 8.68 -1.82 19.78
N TYR A 34 8.44 -0.60 20.27
CA TYR A 34 9.01 -0.10 21.50
C TYR A 34 8.51 -0.88 22.72
N GLU A 35 7.19 -1.05 22.87
CA GLU A 35 6.62 -1.81 23.99
C GLU A 35 7.04 -3.28 23.95
N TYR A 36 7.11 -3.88 22.76
CA TYR A 36 7.61 -5.23 22.61
C TYR A 36 9.07 -5.36 23.04
N TYR A 37 9.93 -4.43 22.60
CA TYR A 37 11.34 -4.42 22.99
C TYR A 37 11.53 -4.16 24.48
N LEU A 38 10.74 -3.24 25.05
CA LEU A 38 10.71 -2.97 26.49
C LEU A 38 10.29 -4.19 27.31
N ASN A 39 9.36 -4.98 26.79
CA ASN A 39 8.97 -6.24 27.41
C ASN A 39 10.14 -7.25 27.40
N LEU A 40 10.91 -7.35 26.31
CA LEU A 40 12.12 -8.19 26.28
C LEU A 40 13.14 -7.75 27.34
N GLU A 41 13.36 -6.44 27.50
CA GLU A 41 14.22 -5.90 28.56
C GLU A 41 13.71 -6.28 29.95
N ARG A 42 12.40 -6.14 30.21
CA ARG A 42 11.78 -6.50 31.50
C ARG A 42 11.81 -8.00 31.80
N LEU A 43 11.71 -8.85 30.79
CA LEU A 43 11.85 -10.31 30.94
C LEU A 43 13.30 -10.72 31.22
N THR A 44 14.26 -9.89 30.78
CA THR A 44 15.69 -10.12 31.05
C THR A 44 16.05 -9.70 32.47
N ASP A 45 15.66 -8.48 32.85
CA ASP A 45 15.81 -7.95 34.21
C ASP A 45 14.66 -6.98 34.51
N SER A 46 13.72 -7.42 35.35
CA SER A 46 12.58 -6.60 35.74
C SER A 46 12.95 -5.44 36.67
N SER A 47 14.08 -5.54 37.39
CA SER A 47 14.58 -4.49 38.29
C SER A 47 15.21 -3.31 37.55
N ARG A 48 15.60 -3.53 36.29
CA ARG A 48 16.30 -2.57 35.42
C ARG A 48 17.67 -2.13 35.92
N VAL A 49 18.30 -2.92 36.79
CA VAL A 49 19.60 -2.61 37.38
C VAL A 49 20.73 -3.00 36.43
N GLU A 50 20.61 -4.14 35.75
CA GLU A 50 21.67 -4.71 34.90
C GLU A 50 21.23 -4.89 33.45
N ILE A 51 20.39 -3.97 32.93
CA ILE A 51 19.95 -4.03 31.54
C ILE A 51 21.12 -3.74 30.58
N PRO A 52 21.39 -4.63 29.61
CA PRO A 52 22.40 -4.38 28.58
C PRO A 52 22.07 -3.14 27.74
N LYS A 53 23.10 -2.51 27.16
CA LYS A 53 22.91 -1.36 26.24
C LYS A 53 21.85 -1.67 25.17
N THR A 54 20.87 -0.77 25.03
CA THR A 54 19.75 -0.97 24.11
C THR A 54 20.20 -1.21 22.67
N ARG A 55 19.62 -2.24 22.04
CA ARG A 55 19.78 -2.58 20.62
C ARG A 55 18.47 -2.35 19.85
N TYR A 56 17.58 -1.51 20.37
CA TYR A 56 16.26 -1.24 19.77
C TYR A 56 16.33 -0.82 18.29
N LYS A 57 17.23 0.11 17.91
CA LYS A 57 17.39 0.52 16.50
C LYS A 57 17.85 -0.63 15.60
N ALA A 58 18.74 -1.49 16.10
CA ALA A 58 19.16 -2.69 15.38
C ALA A 58 18.01 -3.68 15.24
N PHE A 59 17.19 -3.85 16.28
CA PHE A 59 15.98 -4.66 16.23
C PHE A 59 14.99 -4.15 15.17
N LEU A 60 14.70 -2.85 15.12
CA LEU A 60 13.83 -2.27 14.09
C LEU A 60 14.34 -2.56 12.66
N ARG A 61 15.66 -2.44 12.45
CA ARG A 61 16.28 -2.77 11.16
C ARG A 61 16.08 -4.24 10.80
N MET A 62 16.36 -5.15 11.73
CA MET A 62 16.17 -6.59 11.52
C MET A 62 14.70 -6.93 11.24
N VAL A 63 13.75 -6.31 11.94
CA VAL A 63 12.31 -6.49 11.66
C VAL A 63 11.97 -6.04 10.24
N ARG A 64 12.47 -4.89 9.80
CA ARG A 64 12.22 -4.35 8.45
C ARG A 64 12.72 -5.30 7.37
N GLN A 65 13.97 -5.75 7.50
CA GLN A 65 14.60 -6.69 6.57
C GLN A 65 13.89 -8.05 6.59
N TYR A 66 13.58 -8.57 7.79
CA TYR A 66 12.84 -9.81 7.96
C TYR A 66 11.47 -9.76 7.28
N ARG A 67 10.71 -8.68 7.45
CA ARG A 67 9.40 -8.51 6.77
C ARG A 67 9.54 -8.48 5.25
N HIS A 68 10.54 -7.77 4.73
CA HIS A 68 10.85 -7.76 3.29
C HIS A 68 11.19 -9.16 2.76
N GLU A 69 12.07 -9.89 3.44
CA GLU A 69 12.40 -11.28 3.07
C GLU A 69 11.18 -12.19 3.13
N ARG A 70 10.32 -12.05 4.13
CA ARG A 70 9.09 -12.84 4.25
C ARG A 70 8.16 -12.59 3.08
N LEU A 71 8.07 -11.35 2.61
CA LEU A 71 7.29 -10.98 1.44
C LEU A 71 7.88 -11.63 0.17
N MET A 72 9.19 -11.51 -0.04
CA MET A 72 9.90 -12.13 -1.17
C MET A 72 9.77 -13.66 -1.19
N LYS A 73 9.92 -14.31 -0.03
CA LYS A 73 9.76 -15.77 0.13
C LYS A 73 8.33 -16.21 -0.17
N ARG A 74 7.32 -15.45 0.27
CA ARG A 74 5.90 -15.73 -0.01
C ARG A 74 5.58 -15.65 -1.50
N ALA A 75 6.17 -14.69 -2.21
CA ALA A 75 6.04 -14.55 -3.65
C ALA A 75 6.94 -15.52 -4.45
N GLY A 76 7.65 -16.44 -3.79
CA GLY A 76 8.50 -17.44 -4.44
C GLY A 76 9.73 -16.86 -5.16
N ARG A 77 10.10 -15.60 -4.91
CA ARG A 77 11.18 -14.91 -5.66
C ARG A 77 12.55 -15.52 -5.45
N GLY A 78 12.76 -16.29 -4.38
CA GLY A 78 14.00 -17.04 -4.15
C GLY A 78 14.19 -18.24 -5.09
N ASN A 79 13.13 -18.69 -5.78
CA ASN A 79 13.17 -19.82 -6.70
C ASN A 79 13.34 -19.39 -8.16
N ILE A 80 13.46 -18.09 -8.41
CA ILE A 80 13.62 -17.49 -9.74
C ILE A 80 15.04 -16.93 -9.81
N GLU A 81 15.74 -17.21 -10.90
CA GLU A 81 17.05 -16.63 -11.14
C GLU A 81 16.97 -15.09 -11.13
N ASN A 82 17.83 -14.45 -10.33
CA ASN A 82 17.78 -13.01 -10.08
C ASN A 82 16.41 -12.50 -9.59
N GLY A 83 15.60 -13.36 -8.98
CA GLY A 83 14.19 -13.10 -8.70
C GLY A 83 13.92 -11.84 -7.88
N ILE A 84 14.83 -11.44 -6.99
CA ILE A 84 14.74 -10.17 -6.25
C ILE A 84 14.87 -8.97 -7.21
N ALA A 85 15.88 -8.97 -8.08
CA ALA A 85 16.13 -7.89 -9.03
C ALA A 85 15.09 -7.84 -10.16
N THR A 86 14.52 -8.98 -10.53
CA THR A 86 13.51 -9.11 -11.59
C THR A 86 12.08 -9.05 -11.07
N THR A 87 11.85 -8.68 -9.80
CA THR A 87 10.49 -8.50 -9.27
C THR A 87 9.88 -7.24 -9.89
N SER A 88 8.77 -7.39 -10.61
CA SER A 88 8.07 -6.29 -11.26
C SER A 88 7.14 -5.55 -10.29
N PRO A 89 6.69 -4.33 -10.65
CA PRO A 89 5.77 -3.57 -9.82
C PRO A 89 4.48 -4.35 -9.52
N GLY A 90 4.12 -4.43 -8.23
CA GLY A 90 2.92 -5.13 -7.77
C GLY A 90 3.03 -6.66 -7.61
N ASP A 91 4.11 -7.28 -8.08
CA ASP A 91 4.30 -8.75 -8.07
C ASP A 91 4.22 -9.40 -6.68
N LEU A 92 4.52 -8.64 -5.63
CA LEU A 92 4.51 -9.13 -4.25
C LEU A 92 3.14 -8.99 -3.56
N ALA A 93 2.16 -8.38 -4.21
CA ALA A 93 0.83 -8.20 -3.64
C ALA A 93 0.03 -9.52 -3.69
N LEU A 94 -0.77 -9.78 -2.64
CA LEU A 94 -1.70 -10.89 -2.66
C LEU A 94 -2.91 -10.53 -3.51
N ILE A 95 -3.08 -11.22 -4.64
CA ILE A 95 -4.22 -11.02 -5.53
C ILE A 95 -5.44 -11.76 -4.96
N CYS A 96 -6.61 -11.13 -5.03
CA CYS A 96 -7.86 -11.76 -4.64
C CYS A 96 -8.22 -12.88 -5.63
N ALA A 97 -8.17 -14.13 -5.16
CA ALA A 97 -8.44 -15.33 -5.96
C ALA A 97 -9.86 -15.39 -6.56
N ALA A 98 -10.84 -14.73 -5.93
CA ALA A 98 -12.24 -14.72 -6.36
C ALA A 98 -12.60 -13.50 -7.23
N CYS A 99 -11.76 -12.47 -7.26
CA CYS A 99 -11.92 -11.37 -8.21
C CYS A 99 -11.58 -11.89 -9.64
N PRO A 100 -12.25 -11.41 -10.71
CA PRO A 100 -12.11 -11.96 -12.06
C PRO A 100 -10.71 -11.73 -12.64
N GLN A 101 -10.10 -12.78 -13.16
CA GLN A 101 -8.72 -12.81 -13.67
C GLN A 101 -8.66 -13.58 -15.00
N PRO A 102 -8.58 -12.87 -16.14
CA PRO A 102 -8.44 -13.48 -17.46
C PRO A 102 -7.27 -14.46 -17.51
N GLY A 103 -7.50 -15.65 -18.10
CA GLY A 103 -6.49 -16.70 -18.22
C GLY A 103 -6.21 -17.49 -16.94
N ILE A 104 -6.76 -17.10 -15.78
CA ILE A 104 -6.56 -17.79 -14.51
C ILE A 104 -7.85 -18.46 -14.03
N ASN A 105 -8.89 -17.66 -13.73
CA ASN A 105 -10.12 -18.16 -13.11
C ASN A 105 -11.40 -17.86 -13.92
N LEU A 106 -11.26 -17.30 -15.12
CA LEU A 106 -12.36 -17.06 -16.05
C LEU A 106 -12.46 -18.18 -17.10
N PRO A 107 -13.67 -18.58 -17.51
CA PRO A 107 -13.85 -19.56 -18.57
C PRO A 107 -13.30 -19.05 -19.91
N LYS A 108 -13.02 -19.97 -20.83
CA LYS A 108 -12.71 -19.59 -22.22
C LYS A 108 -13.87 -18.79 -22.81
N GLU A 109 -13.54 -17.81 -23.65
CA GLU A 109 -14.52 -16.94 -24.33
C GLU A 109 -15.42 -16.12 -23.39
N TRP A 110 -15.01 -15.91 -22.14
CA TRP A 110 -15.73 -15.03 -21.19
C TRP A 110 -15.97 -13.62 -21.76
N GLU A 111 -15.14 -13.15 -22.70
CA GLU A 111 -15.28 -11.86 -23.39
C GLU A 111 -16.45 -11.80 -24.37
N ARG A 112 -16.88 -12.96 -24.91
CA ARG A 112 -17.91 -13.07 -25.94
C ARG A 112 -19.31 -13.24 -25.37
N VAL A 113 -19.46 -13.25 -24.05
CA VAL A 113 -20.77 -13.41 -23.43
C VAL A 113 -21.71 -12.26 -23.83
N PRO A 114 -23.02 -12.55 -23.98
CA PRO A 114 -24.01 -11.53 -24.25
C PRO A 114 -23.93 -10.37 -23.25
N PRO A 115 -24.23 -9.12 -23.64
CA PRO A 115 -24.19 -7.96 -22.75
C PRO A 115 -24.92 -8.18 -21.42
N ALA A 116 -26.06 -8.88 -21.45
CA ALA A 116 -26.86 -9.20 -20.27
C ALA A 116 -26.15 -10.11 -19.25
N LEU A 117 -25.07 -10.81 -19.62
CA LEU A 117 -24.30 -11.71 -18.74
C LEU A 117 -22.92 -11.18 -18.36
N ARG A 118 -22.49 -10.03 -18.92
CA ARG A 118 -21.17 -9.46 -18.64
C ARG A 118 -20.95 -9.15 -17.16
N PHE A 119 -22.03 -8.89 -16.41
CA PHE A 119 -21.98 -8.63 -14.97
C PHE A 119 -21.36 -9.77 -14.15
N LEU A 120 -21.38 -11.00 -14.67
CA LEU A 120 -20.77 -12.16 -14.02
C LEU A 120 -19.24 -12.02 -13.87
N TYR A 121 -18.61 -11.25 -14.75
CA TYR A 121 -17.15 -11.07 -14.80
C TYR A 121 -16.71 -9.65 -14.40
N THR A 122 -17.56 -8.92 -13.69
CA THR A 122 -17.27 -7.56 -13.24
C THR A 122 -16.27 -7.55 -12.10
N LEU A 123 -15.24 -6.71 -12.23
CA LEU A 123 -14.41 -6.33 -11.10
C LEU A 123 -15.09 -5.20 -10.33
N PHE A 124 -15.29 -5.39 -9.04
CA PHE A 124 -15.76 -4.35 -8.14
C PHE A 124 -14.58 -3.87 -7.31
N VAL A 125 -14.23 -2.61 -7.41
CA VAL A 125 -13.23 -1.96 -6.57
C VAL A 125 -13.88 -0.92 -5.68
N SER A 126 -13.41 -0.81 -4.44
CA SER A 126 -13.82 0.24 -3.51
C SER A 126 -12.62 1.14 -3.23
N VAL A 127 -12.90 2.43 -3.07
CA VAL A 127 -11.89 3.48 -2.91
C VAL A 127 -12.20 4.26 -1.64
N ASP A 128 -11.20 4.46 -0.80
CA ASP A 128 -11.32 5.20 0.47
C ASP A 128 -9.96 5.74 0.93
N ALA A 129 -9.99 6.73 1.83
CA ALA A 129 -8.82 7.34 2.44
C ALA A 129 -8.76 7.10 3.96
N ASN A 130 -7.60 6.67 4.45
CA ASN A 130 -7.33 6.50 5.87
C ASN A 130 -6.46 7.65 6.41
N PHE A 131 -7.09 8.58 7.12
CA PHE A 131 -6.42 9.73 7.75
C PHE A 131 -5.83 9.42 9.13
N ARG A 132 -5.93 8.19 9.64
CA ARG A 132 -5.29 7.79 10.90
C ARG A 132 -3.84 7.35 10.68
N LEU A 133 -3.51 6.85 9.49
CA LEU A 133 -2.15 6.45 9.12
C LEU A 133 -1.36 7.68 8.63
N LYS A 134 -0.87 8.46 9.59
CA LYS A 134 -0.11 9.70 9.33
C LYS A 134 1.39 9.45 9.39
N ASN A 135 2.15 10.12 8.53
CA ASN A 135 3.61 10.12 8.58
C ASN A 135 4.14 11.48 9.02
N ARG A 136 4.95 11.50 10.08
CA ARG A 136 5.58 12.73 10.59
C ARG A 136 6.76 13.11 9.72
N LEU A 137 6.98 14.40 9.54
CA LEU A 137 8.14 14.93 8.85
C LEU A 137 9.39 14.76 9.73
N ARG A 138 10.07 13.62 9.61
CA ARG A 138 11.24 13.26 10.45
C ARG A 138 12.45 12.74 9.69
N SER A 139 12.24 12.03 8.59
CA SER A 139 13.30 11.40 7.79
C SER A 139 13.06 11.64 6.31
N ASN A 140 14.02 11.26 5.49
CA ASN A 140 13.91 11.29 4.03
C ASN A 140 14.32 9.93 3.43
N GLU A 141 14.03 9.75 2.14
CA GLU A 141 14.27 8.49 1.43
C GLU A 141 15.76 8.14 1.31
N LEU A 142 16.66 9.14 1.31
CA LEU A 142 18.11 8.87 1.24
C LEU A 142 18.58 8.12 2.50
N VAL A 143 17.99 8.44 3.65
CA VAL A 143 18.36 7.84 4.94
C VAL A 143 17.50 6.61 5.26
N ASP A 144 16.24 6.57 4.81
CA ASP A 144 15.26 5.53 5.18
C ASP A 144 14.47 4.94 3.99
N ALA A 145 15.15 4.66 2.87
CA ALA A 145 14.54 4.14 1.65
C ALA A 145 13.67 2.88 1.87
N GLY A 146 12.44 2.88 1.34
CA GLY A 146 11.55 1.71 1.36
C GLY A 146 12.15 0.48 0.67
N LEU A 147 12.10 -0.69 1.32
CA LEU A 147 12.72 -1.92 0.78
C LEU A 147 11.90 -2.59 -0.34
N HIS A 148 10.59 -2.32 -0.42
CA HIS A 148 9.69 -2.93 -1.41
C HIS A 148 8.57 -1.99 -1.84
N THR A 149 8.75 -0.68 -1.67
CA THR A 149 7.79 0.32 -2.16
C THR A 149 7.70 0.22 -3.68
N GLY A 150 6.49 0.15 -4.23
CA GLY A 150 6.28 -0.11 -5.66
C GLY A 150 6.26 -1.59 -6.05
N LEU A 151 6.67 -2.53 -5.18
CA LEU A 151 6.69 -3.96 -5.53
C LEU A 151 5.44 -4.73 -5.05
N ALA A 152 4.59 -4.12 -4.23
CA ALA A 152 3.41 -4.74 -3.64
C ALA A 152 2.18 -3.83 -3.75
N TYR A 153 1.66 -3.35 -2.62
CA TYR A 153 0.42 -2.58 -2.56
C TYR A 153 0.63 -1.09 -2.85
N PHE A 154 1.76 -0.50 -2.43
CA PHE A 154 2.04 0.90 -2.69
C PHE A 154 2.49 1.12 -4.13
N VAL A 155 2.01 2.21 -4.75
CA VAL A 155 2.50 2.70 -6.05
C VAL A 155 4.00 2.98 -6.03
N PRO A 156 4.70 2.91 -7.19
CA PRO A 156 6.08 3.35 -7.30
C PRO A 156 6.22 4.82 -6.88
N GLN A 157 7.08 5.07 -5.90
CA GLN A 157 7.07 6.34 -5.18
C GLN A 157 7.60 7.51 -6.01
N VAL A 158 8.59 7.29 -6.88
CA VAL A 158 9.23 8.34 -7.69
C VAL A 158 8.22 8.93 -8.66
N SER A 159 7.64 8.10 -9.53
CA SER A 159 6.63 8.52 -10.51
C SER A 159 5.39 9.11 -9.85
N TYR A 160 4.99 8.58 -8.69
CA TYR A 160 3.86 9.11 -7.94
C TYR A 160 4.15 10.51 -7.37
N LYS A 161 5.32 10.73 -6.77
CA LYS A 161 5.71 12.04 -6.24
C LYS A 161 5.82 13.08 -7.34
N GLU A 162 6.44 12.75 -8.47
CA GLU A 162 6.54 13.63 -9.63
C GLU A 162 5.15 14.07 -10.12
N HIS A 163 4.22 13.11 -10.26
CA HIS A 163 2.83 13.41 -10.60
C HIS A 163 2.17 14.35 -9.60
N VAL A 164 2.29 14.06 -8.30
CA VAL A 164 1.69 14.88 -7.24
C VAL A 164 2.27 16.30 -7.19
N MET A 165 3.58 16.45 -7.44
CA MET A 165 4.26 17.76 -7.46
C MET A 165 3.74 18.67 -8.56
N ASN A 166 3.26 18.12 -9.67
CA ASN A 166 2.64 18.90 -10.74
C ASN A 166 1.22 19.41 -10.37
N HIS A 167 0.66 18.96 -9.25
CA HIS A 167 -0.72 19.25 -8.82
C HIS A 167 -0.78 19.89 -7.42
N VAL A 168 0.29 20.60 -7.01
CA VAL A 168 0.41 21.17 -5.66
C VAL A 168 -0.70 22.17 -5.31
N SER A 169 -1.21 22.92 -6.30
CA SER A 169 -2.29 23.91 -6.13
C SER A 169 -3.69 23.32 -6.11
N GLN A 170 -3.86 22.02 -6.38
CA GLN A 170 -5.17 21.39 -6.39
C GLN A 170 -5.76 21.36 -4.97
N ALA A 171 -6.99 21.84 -4.83
CA ALA A 171 -7.74 21.82 -3.58
C ALA A 171 -8.27 20.40 -3.27
N ASP A 172 -8.59 20.17 -1.99
CA ASP A 172 -9.24 18.93 -1.52
C ASP A 172 -10.59 18.71 -2.21
N ILE A 173 -11.00 17.45 -2.29
CA ILE A 173 -12.25 17.09 -2.95
C ILE A 173 -13.44 17.38 -2.03
N SER A 174 -14.07 18.56 -2.14
CA SER A 174 -15.48 18.68 -1.72
C SER A 174 -16.18 19.95 -2.22
N SER A 175 -17.25 19.77 -2.99
CA SER A 175 -18.36 20.74 -3.12
C SER A 175 -19.65 20.27 -2.43
N CYS A 176 -19.70 19.02 -1.96
CA CYS A 176 -20.85 18.47 -1.22
C CYS A 176 -20.81 18.90 0.25
N SER A 177 -21.89 19.53 0.72
CA SER A 177 -21.99 20.17 2.04
C SER A 177 -21.78 19.22 3.23
N GLY A 178 -22.25 17.97 3.14
CA GLY A 178 -22.07 16.96 4.20
C GLY A 178 -20.62 16.47 4.31
N PHE A 179 -19.96 16.24 3.17
CA PHE A 179 -18.56 15.82 3.12
C PHE A 179 -17.58 16.94 3.43
N ALA A 180 -17.92 18.18 3.07
CA ALA A 180 -17.11 19.36 3.40
C ALA A 180 -16.96 19.57 4.91
N ALA A 181 -17.95 19.16 5.71
CA ALA A 181 -17.87 19.22 7.17
C ALA A 181 -16.88 18.19 7.73
N LEU A 182 -16.86 16.97 7.18
CA LEU A 182 -15.94 15.89 7.55
C LEU A 182 -14.50 16.20 7.10
N SER A 183 -14.32 16.65 5.85
CA SER A 183 -13.00 17.02 5.31
C SER A 183 -12.36 18.17 6.09
N ARG A 184 -13.15 19.14 6.56
CA ARG A 184 -12.70 20.21 7.48
C ARG A 184 -12.39 19.72 8.89
N ALA A 185 -12.98 18.62 9.35
CA ALA A 185 -12.65 18.04 10.65
C ALA A 185 -11.31 17.29 10.61
N ASP A 186 -11.05 16.55 9.52
CA ASP A 186 -9.84 15.73 9.34
C ASP A 186 -8.59 16.54 8.94
N SER A 187 -8.77 17.70 8.31
CA SER A 187 -7.69 18.60 7.87
C SER A 187 -7.11 19.52 8.96
N LYS A 188 -7.65 19.52 10.20
CA LYS A 188 -7.30 20.48 11.27
C LYS A 188 -5.87 20.43 11.81
N SER A 189 -5.02 19.47 11.41
CA SER A 189 -3.61 19.45 11.83
C SER A 189 -2.72 18.66 10.86
N SER A 190 -2.24 19.36 9.82
CA SER A 190 -1.22 18.87 8.89
C SER A 190 0.20 19.35 9.24
N THR A 191 0.33 20.31 10.16
CA THR A 191 1.63 20.88 10.58
C THR A 191 2.56 19.81 11.14
N GLY A 192 3.76 19.69 10.56
CA GLY A 192 4.76 18.70 10.96
C GLY A 192 4.55 17.29 10.41
N LEU A 193 3.61 17.11 9.48
CA LEU A 193 3.40 15.85 8.75
C LEU A 193 4.00 15.92 7.35
N CYS A 194 4.57 14.80 6.91
CA CYS A 194 4.93 14.60 5.51
C CYS A 194 3.72 14.09 4.72
N TYR A 195 2.93 13.20 5.33
CA TYR A 195 1.69 12.67 4.77
C TYR A 195 0.58 12.69 5.84
N THR A 196 -0.59 13.15 5.44
CA THR A 196 -1.80 13.29 6.27
C THR A 196 -2.66 12.03 6.33
N GLY A 197 -2.40 11.06 5.45
CA GLY A 197 -3.13 9.79 5.37
C GLY A 197 -2.63 8.93 4.22
N VAL A 198 -3.38 7.88 3.91
CA VAL A 198 -3.17 7.03 2.72
C VAL A 198 -4.49 6.82 1.99
N GLY A 199 -4.48 6.88 0.66
CA GLY A 199 -5.59 6.47 -0.19
C GLY A 199 -5.41 5.01 -0.59
N MET A 200 -6.50 4.26 -0.67
CA MET A 200 -6.48 2.84 -0.98
C MET A 200 -7.58 2.44 -1.96
N CYS A 201 -7.25 1.48 -2.83
CA CYS A 201 -8.16 0.79 -3.73
C CYS A 201 -8.14 -0.71 -3.41
N ILE A 202 -9.31 -1.26 -3.10
CA ILE A 202 -9.47 -2.66 -2.67
C ILE A 202 -10.48 -3.39 -3.57
N CYS A 203 -10.39 -4.73 -3.70
CA CYS A 203 -11.45 -5.56 -4.26
C CYS A 203 -12.65 -5.49 -3.30
N ALA A 204 -13.75 -4.84 -3.70
CA ALA A 204 -14.87 -4.51 -2.82
C ALA A 204 -15.58 -5.74 -2.23
N ARG A 205 -15.51 -6.88 -2.94
CA ARG A 205 -16.19 -8.12 -2.53
C ARG A 205 -15.48 -8.89 -1.41
N HIS A 206 -14.16 -8.74 -1.30
CA HIS A 206 -13.34 -9.57 -0.42
C HIS A 206 -12.33 -8.77 0.40
N GLU A 207 -12.36 -7.44 0.28
CA GLU A 207 -11.56 -6.49 1.05
C GLU A 207 -10.03 -6.67 0.91
N LEU A 208 -9.59 -7.32 -0.17
CA LEU A 208 -8.17 -7.41 -0.48
C LEU A 208 -7.68 -6.16 -1.20
N ILE A 209 -6.60 -5.59 -0.70
CA ILE A 209 -5.92 -4.44 -1.30
C ILE A 209 -5.41 -4.83 -2.70
N ARG A 210 -5.67 -3.98 -3.68
CA ARG A 210 -5.20 -4.20 -5.06
C ARG A 210 -3.68 -3.98 -5.14
N PRO A 211 -2.97 -4.72 -6.01
CA PRO A 211 -1.58 -4.41 -6.34
C PRO A 211 -1.47 -2.95 -6.80
N LEU A 212 -0.46 -2.23 -6.32
CA LEU A 212 -0.24 -0.80 -6.61
C LEU A 212 -1.45 0.11 -6.30
N GLY A 213 -2.40 -0.35 -5.49
CA GLY A 213 -3.62 0.37 -5.15
C GLY A 213 -3.52 1.19 -3.88
N VAL A 214 -2.33 1.57 -3.42
CA VAL A 214 -2.14 2.39 -2.21
C VAL A 214 -1.18 3.54 -2.51
N GLY A 215 -1.50 4.73 -2.03
CA GLY A 215 -0.64 5.91 -2.16
C GLY A 215 -0.74 6.85 -0.97
N ASP A 216 0.37 7.53 -0.68
CA ASP A 216 0.44 8.52 0.40
C ASP A 216 -0.33 9.80 0.03
N LEU A 217 -1.08 10.34 0.99
CA LEU A 217 -1.82 11.60 0.86
C LEU A 217 -1.07 12.76 1.51
N GLN A 218 -0.47 13.65 0.71
CA GLN A 218 0.38 14.73 1.20
C GLN A 218 -0.43 15.78 1.97
N LYS A 219 -1.63 16.07 1.49
CA LYS A 219 -2.55 17.02 2.12
C LYS A 219 -3.97 16.64 1.73
N GLY A 220 -4.64 15.90 2.62
CA GLY A 220 -5.99 15.45 2.40
C GLY A 220 -6.14 14.55 1.17
N GLU A 221 -7.40 14.28 0.84
CA GLU A 221 -7.76 13.55 -0.35
C GLU A 221 -7.96 14.51 -1.52
N ARG A 222 -7.14 14.36 -2.56
CA ARG A 222 -7.17 15.16 -3.79
C ARG A 222 -7.34 14.27 -5.00
N TYR A 223 -7.92 14.81 -6.07
CA TYR A 223 -8.14 14.05 -7.31
C TYR A 223 -6.82 13.49 -7.87
N CYS A 224 -5.73 14.27 -7.90
CA CYS A 224 -4.45 13.80 -8.40
C CYS A 224 -3.93 12.56 -7.64
N ASN A 225 -4.20 12.49 -6.32
CA ASN A 225 -3.82 11.35 -5.49
C ASN A 225 -4.70 10.14 -5.83
N MET A 226 -6.03 10.30 -5.77
CA MET A 226 -6.97 9.19 -5.90
C MET A 226 -7.07 8.66 -7.32
N ASP A 227 -7.02 9.53 -8.34
CA ASP A 227 -7.00 9.11 -9.74
C ASP A 227 -5.80 8.20 -10.02
N TYR A 228 -4.59 8.62 -9.59
CA TYR A 228 -3.38 7.83 -9.79
C TYR A 228 -3.44 6.48 -9.07
N ILE A 229 -3.93 6.45 -7.83
CA ILE A 229 -4.06 5.23 -7.02
C ILE A 229 -5.05 4.25 -7.69
N VAL A 230 -6.23 4.74 -8.06
CA VAL A 230 -7.29 3.91 -8.66
C VAL A 230 -6.83 3.39 -10.02
N LEU A 231 -6.28 4.26 -10.87
CA LEU A 231 -5.80 3.88 -12.19
C LEU A 231 -4.62 2.91 -12.11
N SER A 232 -3.70 3.08 -11.16
CA SER A 232 -2.63 2.10 -10.90
C SER A 232 -3.17 0.73 -10.48
N ALA A 233 -4.23 0.69 -9.66
CA ALA A 233 -4.84 -0.56 -9.18
C ALA A 233 -5.58 -1.37 -10.25
N VAL A 234 -6.02 -0.69 -11.32
CA VAL A 234 -6.80 -1.26 -12.42
C VAL A 234 -6.05 -1.28 -13.75
N ALA A 235 -4.86 -0.67 -13.82
CA ALA A 235 -4.00 -0.67 -15.00
C ALA A 235 -3.69 -2.11 -15.43
N GLY A 236 -3.68 -2.35 -16.74
CA GLY A 236 -3.41 -3.66 -17.33
C GLY A 236 -4.54 -4.69 -17.14
N LEU A 237 -5.68 -4.32 -16.54
CA LEU A 237 -6.83 -5.22 -16.48
C LEU A 237 -7.52 -5.35 -17.84
N ALA A 238 -7.44 -6.54 -18.41
CA ALA A 238 -8.18 -6.93 -19.61
C ALA A 238 -9.60 -7.42 -19.24
N LEU A 239 -10.38 -6.60 -18.54
CA LEU A 239 -11.77 -6.92 -18.15
C LEU A 239 -12.76 -6.05 -18.92
N ARG A 240 -13.94 -6.59 -19.24
CA ARG A 240 -14.99 -5.86 -19.98
C ARG A 240 -15.84 -4.95 -19.10
N MET A 241 -15.83 -5.13 -17.79
CA MET A 241 -16.66 -4.35 -16.87
C MET A 241 -15.93 -4.08 -15.56
N LEU A 242 -15.90 -2.81 -15.17
CA LEU A 242 -15.27 -2.33 -13.94
C LEU A 242 -16.26 -1.45 -13.18
N MET A 243 -16.60 -1.83 -11.96
CA MET A 243 -17.38 -0.99 -11.06
C MET A 243 -16.47 -0.38 -10.00
N ILE A 244 -16.40 0.95 -9.99
CA ILE A 244 -15.68 1.72 -8.98
C ILE A 244 -16.69 2.27 -7.98
N ILE A 245 -16.58 1.81 -6.74
CA ILE A 245 -17.38 2.24 -5.60
C ILE A 245 -16.56 3.28 -4.83
N TYR A 246 -17.12 4.45 -4.65
CA TYR A 246 -16.45 5.57 -3.99
C TYR A 246 -17.51 6.47 -3.35
N ASP A 247 -17.26 6.92 -2.13
CA ASP A 247 -18.19 7.72 -1.32
C ASP A 247 -18.52 9.08 -1.95
N ILE A 248 -17.60 9.63 -2.75
CA ILE A 248 -17.78 10.85 -3.54
C ILE A 248 -17.83 10.59 -5.06
N ALA A 249 -18.20 9.37 -5.48
CA ALA A 249 -18.26 8.96 -6.89
C ALA A 249 -19.04 9.96 -7.77
N CYS A 250 -20.12 10.56 -7.25
CA CYS A 250 -20.94 11.52 -7.97
C CYS A 250 -20.16 12.79 -8.39
N GLN A 251 -19.22 13.26 -7.58
CA GLN A 251 -18.34 14.38 -7.89
C GLN A 251 -17.15 13.92 -8.73
N TRP A 252 -16.56 12.79 -8.34
CA TRP A 252 -15.34 12.26 -8.93
C TRP A 252 -15.51 11.91 -10.42
N ARG A 253 -16.61 11.25 -10.77
CA ARG A 253 -16.90 10.75 -12.12
C ARG A 253 -17.01 11.85 -13.18
N VAL A 254 -17.50 13.05 -12.82
CA VAL A 254 -17.85 14.12 -13.78
C VAL A 254 -16.69 14.47 -14.70
N ASN A 255 -15.49 14.60 -14.15
CA ASN A 255 -14.28 14.96 -14.89
C ASN A 255 -13.26 13.82 -14.94
N PHE A 256 -13.63 12.60 -14.54
CA PHE A 256 -12.69 11.48 -14.42
C PHE A 256 -12.02 11.17 -15.76
N SER A 257 -12.78 11.07 -16.86
CA SER A 257 -12.21 10.80 -18.18
C SER A 257 -11.20 11.86 -18.62
N LYS A 258 -11.43 13.14 -18.32
CA LYS A 258 -10.47 14.22 -18.63
C LYS A 258 -9.19 14.08 -17.82
N ARG A 259 -9.31 13.85 -16.51
CA ARG A 259 -8.15 13.67 -15.61
C ARG A 259 -7.37 12.40 -15.92
N MET A 260 -8.03 11.34 -16.37
CA MET A 260 -7.37 10.13 -16.85
C MET A 260 -6.46 10.43 -18.04
N GLN A 261 -6.89 11.27 -18.98
CA GLN A 261 -6.07 11.64 -20.15
C GLN A 261 -4.83 12.47 -19.79
N GLU A 262 -4.83 13.15 -18.64
CA GLU A 262 -3.66 13.90 -18.12
C GLU A 262 -2.60 12.97 -17.49
N LEU A 263 -2.96 11.72 -17.19
CA LEU A 263 -2.05 10.72 -16.63
C LEU A 263 -1.27 9.97 -17.73
N PRO A 264 -0.16 9.30 -17.37
CA PRO A 264 0.57 8.43 -18.31
C PRO A 264 -0.33 7.37 -18.96
N SER A 265 -0.16 7.17 -20.27
CA SER A 265 -1.00 6.27 -21.07
C SER A 265 -1.08 4.82 -20.58
N HIS A 266 0.00 4.32 -19.95
CA HIS A 266 0.01 2.97 -19.37
C HIS A 266 -0.94 2.79 -18.16
N LEU A 267 -1.42 3.89 -17.57
CA LEU A 267 -2.42 3.87 -16.50
C LEU A 267 -3.86 4.02 -17.02
N HIS A 268 -4.05 4.31 -18.32
CA HIS A 268 -5.39 4.53 -18.86
C HIS A 268 -6.20 3.24 -18.86
N ILE A 269 -7.48 3.35 -18.51
CA ILE A 269 -8.44 2.27 -18.68
C ILE A 269 -8.73 2.16 -20.18
N SER A 270 -8.72 0.93 -20.71
CA SER A 270 -9.06 0.69 -22.11
C SER A 270 -10.50 1.12 -22.40
N ASP A 271 -10.74 1.73 -23.57
CA ASP A 271 -12.09 2.07 -24.05
C ASP A 271 -13.03 0.87 -24.15
N ASN A 272 -12.49 -0.35 -24.12
CA ASN A 272 -13.25 -1.60 -24.15
C ASN A 272 -13.85 -2.01 -22.79
N VAL A 273 -13.53 -1.28 -21.71
CA VAL A 273 -14.06 -1.49 -20.36
C VAL A 273 -15.29 -0.59 -20.17
N LEU A 274 -16.44 -1.21 -19.87
CA LEU A 274 -17.68 -0.52 -19.51
C LEU A 274 -17.75 -0.17 -18.03
#